data_AF-A0A090QJB5-F1
#
_entry.id   AF-A0A090QJB5-F1
#
_cell.length_a   1.000
_cell.length_b   1.000
_cell.length_c   1.000
_cell.angle_alpha   90.00
_cell.angle_beta   90.00
_cell.angle_gamma   90.00
#
_symmetry.space_group_name_H-M   'P 1'
#
loop_
_entity.id
_entity.type
_entity.pdbx_description
1 polymer ?
#
loop_
_entity_poly.entity_id
_entity_poly.type
_entity_poly.pdbx_seq_one_letter_code
_entity_poly.pdbx_strand_id
1 'polypeptide(L)'
;MKGFPILLIFFVLFSCKKEEQAVEVTKTDPSALTFGQSKMQLIGKAQQEVIAWSNYERFKNLLENLDHTPVAAQNLYDAAQDLSKDIPEELNSQEVVSRIKLVITRAGIYNSYINYSNVDDNILVKKHADLIESWDMLTIIINEKINIYDKIKQETLEDLKIINQAKQPGTDSLDNNLPG
;
A
#
# COMPACT_ATOMS: atom_id res chain seq x y z
N MET A 1 -11.04 52.17 47.16
CA MET A 1 -9.85 51.28 47.17
C MET A 1 -9.92 50.38 48.40
N LYS A 2 -9.43 49.14 48.30
CA LYS A 2 -9.61 47.96 49.18
C LYS A 2 -10.82 47.12 48.74
N GLY A 3 -10.71 45.85 48.36
CA GLY A 3 -9.58 44.92 48.31
C GLY A 3 -10.23 43.55 48.06
N PHE A 4 -9.92 42.95 46.90
CA PHE A 4 -10.58 41.76 46.36
C PHE A 4 -9.97 40.50 46.99
N PRO A 5 -10.75 39.55 47.55
CA PRO A 5 -10.18 38.31 48.07
C PRO A 5 -10.10 37.26 46.95
N ILE A 6 -8.94 37.14 46.28
CA ILE A 6 -8.57 35.93 45.53
C ILE A 6 -7.65 35.13 46.46
N LEU A 7 -8.27 34.38 47.36
CA LEU A 7 -7.62 33.38 48.18
C LEU A 7 -8.41 32.09 48.02
N LEU A 8 -8.11 31.32 46.98
CA LEU A 8 -8.40 29.90 46.79
C LEU A 8 -8.33 29.63 45.28
N ILE A 9 -7.16 29.20 44.80
CA ILE A 9 -6.91 28.33 43.63
C ILE A 9 -5.40 28.33 43.46
N PHE A 10 -4.67 27.61 44.32
CA PHE A 10 -3.26 27.29 44.04
C PHE A 10 -2.82 25.92 44.56
N PHE A 11 -3.74 25.11 45.09
CA PHE A 11 -3.40 23.85 45.77
C PHE A 11 -3.73 22.57 45.00
N VAL A 12 -3.98 22.65 43.69
CA VAL A 12 -4.34 21.46 42.88
C VAL A 12 -3.22 21.00 41.92
N LEU A 13 -2.01 21.57 42.00
CA LEU A 13 -0.93 21.24 41.04
C LEU A 13 0.14 20.27 41.56
N PHE A 14 -0.02 19.69 42.76
CA PHE A 14 0.96 18.73 43.32
C PHE A 14 0.32 17.41 43.74
N SER A 15 -0.05 16.55 42.79
CA SER A 15 0.03 15.09 42.97
C SER A 15 -0.35 14.33 41.71
N CYS A 16 0.63 14.09 40.85
CA CYS A 16 0.69 12.84 40.10
C CYS A 16 2.13 12.60 39.64
N LYS A 17 3.03 12.31 40.60
CA LYS A 17 4.27 11.61 40.25
C LYS A 17 3.92 10.13 40.21
N LYS A 18 3.46 9.66 39.05
CA LYS A 18 3.58 8.24 38.71
C LYS A 18 5.08 8.00 38.51
N GLU A 19 5.65 7.25 39.44
CA GLU A 19 6.97 6.66 39.27
C GLU A 19 6.83 5.61 38.17
N GLU A 20 7.09 6.03 36.94
CA GLU A 20 7.25 5.13 35.81
C GLU A 20 8.58 4.43 36.04
N GLN A 21 8.54 3.21 36.56
CA GLN A 21 9.70 2.34 36.55
C GLN A 21 10.16 2.28 35.10
N ALA A 22 11.35 2.82 34.83
CA ALA A 22 12.02 2.66 33.56
C ALA A 22 12.27 1.16 33.40
N VAL A 23 11.37 0.49 32.70
CA VAL A 23 11.62 -0.86 32.18
C VAL A 23 12.84 -0.69 31.30
N GLU A 24 13.95 -1.26 31.74
CA GLU A 24 15.18 -1.33 30.96
C GLU A 24 14.84 -2.18 29.73
N VAL A 25 14.45 -1.53 28.63
CA VAL A 25 14.21 -2.19 27.35
C VAL A 25 15.59 -2.57 26.83
N THR A 26 16.06 -3.74 27.26
CA THR A 26 17.23 -4.38 26.68
C THR A 26 17.00 -4.40 25.17
N LYS A 27 17.87 -3.73 24.39
CA LYS A 27 17.83 -3.82 22.93
C LYS A 27 18.05 -5.28 22.55
N THR A 28 16.97 -6.01 22.32
CA THR A 28 17.03 -7.32 21.68
C THR A 28 17.57 -7.07 20.27
N ASP A 29 18.56 -7.86 19.86
CA ASP A 29 18.99 -7.87 18.47
C ASP A 29 17.79 -8.25 17.59
N PRO A 30 17.36 -7.41 16.64
CA PRO A 30 16.24 -7.73 15.74
C PRO A 30 16.43 -9.07 15.02
N SER A 31 17.66 -9.53 14.83
CA SER A 31 17.95 -10.84 14.22
C SER A 31 17.40 -12.03 15.01
N ALA A 32 17.13 -11.87 16.31
CA ALA A 32 16.56 -12.89 17.18
C ALA A 32 15.02 -12.97 17.13
N LEU A 33 14.36 -12.00 16.46
CA LEU A 33 12.91 -11.93 16.35
C LEU A 33 12.41 -12.72 15.13
N THR A 34 11.21 -13.30 15.26
CA THR A 34 10.54 -13.95 14.13
C THR A 34 9.63 -12.97 13.42
N PHE A 35 9.96 -12.66 12.17
CA PHE A 35 9.17 -11.80 11.31
C PHE A 35 8.35 -12.62 10.31
N GLY A 36 7.07 -12.25 10.14
CA GLY A 36 6.22 -12.83 9.11
C GLY A 36 6.70 -12.46 7.70
N GLN A 37 6.45 -13.33 6.73
CA GLN A 37 6.77 -13.10 5.32
C GLN A 37 5.48 -12.95 4.50
N SER A 38 5.60 -12.33 3.32
CA SER A 38 4.50 -12.21 2.35
C SER A 38 3.96 -13.59 1.98
N LYS A 39 2.64 -13.69 1.88
CA LYS A 39 1.94 -14.93 1.48
C LYS A 39 1.40 -14.86 0.06
N MET A 40 1.43 -13.69 -0.56
CA MET A 40 0.86 -13.46 -1.87
C MET A 40 1.95 -13.48 -2.95
N GLN A 41 1.60 -14.06 -4.09
CA GLN A 41 2.46 -14.06 -5.28
C GLN A 41 1.67 -13.55 -6.47
N LEU A 42 2.37 -12.90 -7.41
CA LEU A 42 1.81 -12.57 -8.70
C LEU A 42 1.58 -13.85 -9.50
N ILE A 43 0.47 -13.93 -10.21
CA ILE A 43 0.10 -15.10 -11.00
C ILE A 43 -0.31 -14.72 -12.42
N GLY A 44 -0.10 -15.65 -13.36
CA GLY A 44 -0.59 -15.50 -14.74
C GLY A 44 -0.02 -14.27 -15.43
N LYS A 45 -0.89 -13.49 -16.08
CA LYS A 45 -0.49 -12.31 -16.84
C LYS A 45 0.04 -11.18 -15.94
N ALA A 46 -0.48 -11.07 -14.72
CA ALA A 46 0.01 -10.09 -13.73
C ALA A 46 1.52 -10.23 -13.47
N GLN A 47 2.03 -11.47 -13.41
CA GLN A 47 3.46 -11.72 -13.25
C GLN A 47 4.25 -11.18 -14.44
N GLN A 48 3.73 -11.30 -15.67
CA GLN A 48 4.40 -10.85 -16.89
C GLN A 48 4.45 -9.32 -16.98
N GLU A 49 3.34 -8.64 -16.66
CA GLU A 49 3.26 -7.17 -16.71
C GLU A 49 4.18 -6.50 -15.68
N VAL A 50 4.42 -7.16 -14.54
CA VAL A 50 5.31 -6.63 -13.49
C VAL A 50 6.80 -6.82 -13.82
N ILE A 51 7.18 -7.71 -14.74
CA ILE A 51 8.60 -7.89 -15.13
C ILE A 51 9.20 -6.56 -15.65
N ALA A 52 8.39 -5.73 -16.31
CA ALA A 52 8.83 -4.42 -16.81
C ALA A 52 8.99 -3.37 -15.69
N TRP A 53 8.47 -3.63 -14.49
CA TRP A 53 8.45 -2.68 -13.37
C TRP A 53 9.64 -2.90 -12.44
N SER A 54 10.77 -2.32 -12.81
CA SER A 54 12.05 -2.51 -12.10
C SER A 54 12.00 -2.17 -10.60
N ASN A 55 11.26 -1.12 -10.23
CA ASN A 55 11.12 -0.70 -8.84
C ASN A 55 10.29 -1.69 -8.00
N TYR A 56 9.35 -2.43 -8.61
CA TYR A 56 8.61 -3.49 -7.94
C TYR A 56 9.54 -4.61 -7.50
N GLU A 57 10.36 -5.12 -8.42
CA GLU A 57 11.32 -6.20 -8.12
C GLU A 57 12.38 -5.75 -7.13
N ARG A 58 12.87 -4.50 -7.22
CA ARG A 58 13.80 -3.96 -6.23
C ARG A 58 13.19 -3.94 -4.83
N PHE A 59 11.97 -3.42 -4.68
CA PHE A 59 11.28 -3.39 -3.39
C PHE A 59 11.04 -4.80 -2.84
N LYS A 60 10.51 -5.70 -3.67
CA LYS A 60 10.28 -7.10 -3.31
C LYS A 60 11.54 -7.77 -2.78
N ASN A 61 12.65 -7.67 -3.51
CA ASN A 61 13.92 -8.26 -3.10
C ASN A 61 14.43 -7.70 -1.76
N LEU A 62 14.31 -6.39 -1.54
CA LEU A 62 14.68 -5.79 -0.25
C LEU A 62 13.78 -6.24 0.90
N LEU A 63 12.48 -6.42 0.64
CA LEU A 63 11.53 -6.89 1.65
C LEU A 63 11.80 -8.35 2.04
N GLU A 64 12.03 -9.23 1.07
CA GLU A 64 12.31 -10.66 1.28
C GLU A 64 13.65 -10.90 2.00
N ASN A 65 14.61 -9.99 1.85
CA ASN A 65 15.97 -10.10 2.42
C ASN A 65 16.24 -9.05 3.51
N LEU A 66 15.19 -8.51 4.14
CA LEU A 66 15.32 -7.46 5.14
C LEU A 66 16.05 -7.98 6.39
N ASP A 67 17.22 -7.41 6.71
CA ASP A 67 18.02 -7.77 7.89
C ASP A 67 17.59 -7.04 9.18
N HIS A 68 16.49 -6.28 9.10
CA HIS A 68 15.91 -5.49 10.19
C HIS A 68 16.91 -4.55 10.88
N THR A 69 17.91 -4.05 10.15
CA THR A 69 18.74 -2.93 10.58
C THR A 69 18.09 -1.59 10.21
N PRO A 70 18.40 -0.48 10.92
CA PRO A 70 17.94 0.85 10.52
C PRO A 70 18.33 1.23 9.08
N VAL A 71 19.51 0.81 8.62
CA VAL A 71 19.99 1.08 7.26
C VAL A 71 19.16 0.31 6.23
N ALA A 72 18.90 -0.98 6.46
CA ALA A 72 18.06 -1.74 5.54
C ALA A 72 16.60 -1.26 5.54
N ALA A 73 16.07 -0.84 6.70
CA ALA A 73 14.74 -0.25 6.80
C ALA A 73 14.64 1.07 6.01
N GLN A 74 15.68 1.91 6.04
CA GLN A 74 15.76 3.11 5.21
C GLN A 74 15.81 2.75 3.71
N ASN A 75 16.68 1.81 3.32
CA ASN A 75 16.78 1.35 1.92
C ASN A 75 15.45 0.80 1.40
N LEU A 76 14.73 0.06 2.23
CA LEU A 76 13.40 -0.47 1.93
C LEU A 76 12.37 0.65 1.79
N TYR A 77 12.41 1.66 2.66
CA TYR A 77 11.53 2.82 2.56
C TYR A 77 11.78 3.62 1.29
N ASP A 78 13.04 3.85 0.92
CA ASP A 78 13.41 4.53 -0.32
C ASP A 78 12.91 3.74 -1.54
N ALA A 79 13.10 2.41 -1.54
CA ALA A 79 12.55 1.55 -2.59
C ALA A 79 11.01 1.58 -2.64
N ALA A 80 10.33 1.71 -1.50
CA ALA A 80 8.89 1.86 -1.47
C ALA A 80 8.44 3.16 -2.16
N GLN A 81 9.15 4.28 -1.92
CA GLN A 81 8.86 5.55 -2.59
C GLN A 81 9.02 5.43 -4.11
N ASP A 82 10.04 4.67 -4.53
CA ASP A 82 10.37 4.47 -5.95
C ASP A 82 9.29 3.69 -6.71
N LEU A 83 8.47 2.87 -6.05
CA LEU A 83 7.32 2.20 -6.68
C LEU A 83 6.44 3.18 -7.47
N SER A 84 6.29 4.41 -6.99
CA SER A 84 5.43 5.41 -7.63
C SER A 84 6.02 6.10 -8.88
N LYS A 85 7.30 5.86 -9.19
CA LYS A 85 8.04 6.64 -10.21
C LYS A 85 7.88 6.13 -11.64
N ASP A 86 7.69 4.82 -11.82
CA ASP A 86 7.72 4.13 -13.12
C ASP A 86 6.61 3.06 -13.25
N ILE A 87 5.43 3.30 -12.66
CA ILE A 87 4.30 2.37 -12.73
C ILE A 87 3.96 2.11 -14.21
N PRO A 88 3.94 0.85 -14.68
CA PRO A 88 3.53 0.52 -16.04
C PRO A 88 2.11 1.05 -16.35
N GLU A 89 1.87 1.45 -17.59
CA GLU A 89 0.59 2.05 -18.00
C GLU A 89 -0.58 1.10 -17.71
N GLU A 90 -0.38 -0.20 -17.97
CA GLU A 90 -1.32 -1.28 -17.74
C GLU A 90 -1.72 -1.39 -16.26
N LEU A 91 -0.83 -0.98 -15.34
CA LEU A 91 -1.01 -1.03 -13.89
C LEU A 91 -1.37 0.34 -13.29
N ASN A 92 -1.30 1.43 -14.05
CA ASN A 92 -1.50 2.78 -13.55
C ASN A 92 -2.98 3.13 -13.34
N SER A 93 -3.65 2.40 -12.45
CA SER A 93 -5.01 2.69 -11.99
C SER A 93 -5.01 3.28 -10.58
N GLN A 94 -6.11 3.96 -10.24
CA GLN A 94 -6.27 4.58 -8.93
C GLN A 94 -6.17 3.56 -7.78
N GLU A 95 -6.65 2.33 -8.00
CA GLU A 95 -6.59 1.24 -7.03
C GLU A 95 -5.15 0.82 -6.74
N VAL A 96 -4.34 0.58 -7.78
CA VAL A 96 -2.92 0.22 -7.66
C VAL A 96 -2.15 1.36 -7.00
N VAL A 97 -2.32 2.60 -7.48
CA VAL A 97 -1.67 3.80 -6.92
C VAL A 97 -2.01 3.98 -5.43
N SER A 98 -3.26 3.72 -5.04
CA SER A 98 -3.69 3.81 -3.64
C SER A 98 -3.02 2.75 -2.76
N ARG A 99 -2.81 1.53 -3.28
CA ARG A 99 -2.09 0.47 -2.56
C ARG A 99 -0.60 0.76 -2.46
N ILE A 100 0.03 1.32 -3.50
CA ILE A 100 1.43 1.78 -3.44
C ILE A 100 1.60 2.82 -2.31
N LYS A 101 0.70 3.81 -2.21
CA LYS A 101 0.75 4.80 -1.12
C LYS A 101 0.67 4.17 0.26
N LEU A 102 -0.13 3.11 0.42
CA LEU A 102 -0.21 2.38 1.68
C LEU A 102 1.11 1.67 2.00
N VAL A 103 1.72 0.99 1.02
CA VAL A 103 3.06 0.36 1.16
C VAL A 103 4.10 1.40 1.59
N ILE A 104 4.16 2.55 0.91
CA ILE A 104 5.06 3.67 1.27
C ILE A 104 4.84 4.10 2.72
N THR A 105 3.58 4.27 3.11
CA THR A 105 3.22 4.70 4.46
C THR A 105 3.68 3.68 5.50
N ARG A 106 3.45 2.38 5.27
CA ARG A 106 3.83 1.32 6.19
C ARG A 106 5.34 1.12 6.28
N ALA A 107 6.05 1.20 5.16
CA ALA A 107 7.51 1.17 5.14
C ALA A 107 8.10 2.36 5.91
N GLY A 108 7.52 3.55 5.76
CA GLY A 108 7.93 4.74 6.51
C GLY A 108 7.69 4.63 8.01
N ILE A 109 6.55 4.08 8.43
CA ILE A 109 6.26 3.82 9.86
C ILE A 109 7.25 2.82 10.44
N TYR A 110 7.54 1.73 9.71
CA TYR A 110 8.51 0.72 10.14
C TYR A 110 9.91 1.32 10.28
N ASN A 111 10.38 2.03 9.25
CA ASN A 111 11.67 2.74 9.28
C ASN A 111 11.74 3.76 10.42
N SER A 112 10.69 4.55 10.64
CA SER A 112 10.66 5.49 11.76
C SER A 112 10.79 4.78 13.11
N TYR A 113 10.08 3.67 13.30
CA TYR A 113 10.03 2.99 14.60
C TYR A 113 11.35 2.28 14.93
N ILE A 114 11.99 1.63 13.96
CA ILE A 114 13.25 0.92 14.20
C ILE A 114 14.41 1.86 14.56
N ASN A 115 14.30 3.13 14.22
CA ASN A 115 15.26 4.17 14.56
C ASN A 115 15.07 4.76 15.97
N TYR A 116 14.05 4.33 16.72
CA TYR A 116 13.83 4.84 18.08
C TYR A 116 14.89 4.32 19.07
N SER A 117 15.19 5.13 20.09
CA SER A 117 16.16 4.74 21.13
C SER A 117 15.70 3.52 21.93
N ASN A 118 14.38 3.42 22.17
CA ASN A 118 13.73 2.34 22.89
C ASN A 118 12.68 1.70 21.96
N VAL A 119 12.97 0.50 21.48
CA VAL A 119 12.11 -0.26 20.56
C VAL A 119 11.49 -1.41 21.33
N ASP A 120 10.16 -1.51 21.31
CA ASP A 120 9.45 -2.69 21.81
C ASP A 120 9.37 -3.72 20.68
N ASP A 121 9.92 -4.91 20.92
CA ASP A 121 9.99 -6.00 19.95
C ASP A 121 8.62 -6.39 19.39
N ASN A 122 7.58 -6.43 20.23
CA ASN A 122 6.23 -6.77 19.79
C ASN A 122 5.66 -5.69 18.86
N ILE A 123 5.97 -4.43 19.15
CA ILE A 123 5.55 -3.32 18.30
C ILE A 123 6.33 -3.36 16.98
N LEU A 124 7.64 -3.62 17.01
CA LEU A 124 8.47 -3.74 15.81
C LEU A 124 7.97 -4.85 14.88
N VAL A 125 7.73 -6.04 15.43
CA VAL A 125 7.15 -7.19 14.71
C VAL A 125 5.79 -6.83 14.13
N LYS A 126 4.94 -6.14 14.90
CA LYS A 126 3.63 -5.67 14.39
C LYS A 126 3.77 -4.66 13.25
N LYS A 127 4.70 -3.69 13.33
CA LYS A 127 4.93 -2.72 12.25
C LYS A 127 5.41 -3.40 10.97
N HIS A 128 6.26 -4.42 11.12
CA HIS A 128 6.66 -5.25 9.98
C HIS A 128 5.48 -6.03 9.41
N ALA A 129 4.64 -6.64 10.24
CA ALA A 129 3.44 -7.35 9.79
C ALA A 129 2.46 -6.44 9.01
N ASP A 130 2.24 -5.21 9.49
CA ASP A 130 1.44 -4.20 8.78
C ASP A 130 2.02 -3.86 7.39
N LEU A 131 3.36 -3.84 7.26
CA LEU A 131 4.04 -3.64 5.97
C LEU A 131 3.81 -4.83 5.04
N ILE A 132 4.02 -6.05 5.53
CA ILE A 132 3.75 -7.28 4.77
C ILE A 132 2.29 -7.34 4.29
N GLU A 133 1.33 -7.02 5.15
CA GLU A 133 -0.09 -6.99 4.79
C GLU A 133 -0.36 -5.97 3.67
N SER A 134 0.25 -4.78 3.75
CA SER A 134 0.09 -3.77 2.69
C SER A 134 0.68 -4.20 1.35
N TRP A 135 1.79 -4.94 1.37
CA TRP A 135 2.42 -5.53 0.20
C TRP A 135 1.57 -6.66 -0.41
N ASP A 136 1.03 -7.54 0.44
CA ASP A 136 0.10 -8.60 0.03
C ASP A 136 -1.14 -8.00 -0.65
N MET A 137 -1.70 -6.92 -0.10
CA MET A 137 -2.82 -6.21 -0.70
C MET A 137 -2.47 -5.57 -2.06
N LEU A 138 -1.27 -5.02 -2.23
CA LEU A 138 -0.83 -4.52 -3.54
C LEU A 138 -0.76 -5.67 -4.56
N THR A 139 -0.17 -6.80 -4.16
CA THR A 139 -0.07 -8.00 -5.01
C THR A 139 -1.44 -8.53 -5.41
N ILE A 140 -2.41 -8.57 -4.48
CA ILE A 140 -3.80 -8.95 -4.74
C ILE A 140 -4.43 -8.04 -5.79
N ILE A 141 -4.34 -6.72 -5.60
CA ILE A 141 -4.98 -5.76 -6.52
C ILE A 141 -4.37 -5.83 -7.92
N ILE A 142 -3.06 -6.05 -8.04
CA ILE A 142 -2.42 -6.27 -9.33
C ILE A 142 -2.96 -7.55 -9.99
N ASN A 143 -3.05 -8.65 -9.24
CA ASN A 143 -3.62 -9.91 -9.73
C ASN A 143 -5.06 -9.74 -10.20
N GLU A 144 -5.92 -9.10 -9.41
CA GLU A 144 -7.33 -8.87 -9.74
C GLU A 144 -7.48 -7.98 -10.98
N LYS A 145 -6.72 -6.88 -11.04
CA LYS A 145 -6.75 -5.95 -12.17
C LYS A 145 -6.43 -6.64 -13.48
N ILE A 146 -5.29 -7.30 -13.56
CA ILE A 146 -4.80 -7.87 -14.82
C ILE A 146 -5.55 -9.15 -15.19
N ASN A 147 -5.77 -10.05 -14.24
CA ASN A 147 -6.30 -11.38 -14.55
C ASN A 147 -7.83 -11.44 -14.58
N ILE A 148 -8.52 -10.52 -13.91
CA ILE A 148 -9.99 -10.53 -13.79
C ILE A 148 -10.58 -9.32 -14.52
N TYR A 149 -10.28 -8.11 -14.06
CA TYR A 149 -10.98 -6.91 -14.54
C TYR A 149 -10.67 -6.56 -15.99
N ASP A 150 -9.39 -6.56 -16.38
CA ASP A 150 -9.00 -6.22 -17.74
C ASP A 150 -9.49 -7.28 -18.75
N LYS A 151 -9.56 -8.55 -18.33
CA LYS A 151 -10.18 -9.63 -19.12
C LYS A 151 -11.67 -9.38 -19.36
N ILE A 152 -12.45 -9.16 -18.30
CA ILE A 152 -13.90 -8.91 -18.40
C ILE A 152 -14.18 -7.66 -19.24
N LYS A 153 -13.36 -6.61 -19.07
CA LYS A 153 -13.48 -5.38 -19.85
C LYS A 153 -13.27 -5.61 -21.34
N GLN A 154 -12.27 -6.42 -21.73
CA GLN A 154 -12.03 -6.78 -23.12
C GLN A 154 -13.21 -7.55 -23.72
N GLU A 155 -13.69 -8.59 -23.02
CA GLU A 155 -14.86 -9.39 -23.44
C GLU A 155 -16.09 -8.48 -23.65
N THR A 156 -16.37 -7.59 -22.70
CA THR A 156 -17.49 -6.65 -22.79
C THR A 156 -17.36 -5.69 -23.98
N LEU A 157 -16.15 -5.20 -24.26
CA LEU A 157 -15.91 -4.29 -25.39
C LEU A 157 -16.07 -5.02 -26.74
N GLU A 158 -15.71 -6.29 -26.82
CA GLU A 158 -15.93 -7.12 -28.01
C GLU A 158 -17.42 -7.37 -28.24
N ASP A 159 -18.16 -7.73 -27.20
CA ASP A 159 -19.62 -7.91 -27.26
C ASP A 159 -20.33 -6.63 -27.74
N LEU A 160 -19.93 -5.46 -27.21
CA LEU A 160 -20.50 -4.18 -27.63
C LEU A 160 -20.18 -3.85 -29.09
N LYS A 161 -18.99 -4.20 -29.59
CA LYS A 161 -18.64 -4.03 -31.01
C LYS A 161 -19.51 -4.91 -31.90
N ILE A 162 -19.72 -6.17 -31.53
CA ILE A 162 -20.59 -7.10 -32.27
C ILE A 162 -22.02 -6.57 -32.30
N ILE A 163 -22.56 -6.12 -31.15
CA ILE A 163 -23.90 -5.54 -31.07
C ILE A 163 -24.02 -4.29 -31.95
N ASN A 164 -23.04 -3.39 -31.93
CA ASN A 164 -23.07 -2.17 -32.74
C ASN A 164 -22.98 -2.47 -34.24
N GLN A 165 -22.17 -3.45 -34.65
CA GLN A 165 -22.10 -3.91 -36.05
C GLN A 165 -23.42 -4.58 -36.48
N ALA A 166 -24.02 -5.39 -35.60
CA ALA A 166 -25.32 -6.02 -35.84
C ALA A 166 -26.50 -5.04 -35.85
N LYS A 167 -26.34 -3.83 -35.29
CA LYS A 167 -27.31 -2.73 -35.37
C LYS A 167 -27.16 -1.86 -36.63
N GLN A 168 -26.12 -2.05 -37.46
CA GLN A 168 -25.95 -1.35 -38.73
C GLN A 168 -26.60 -1.96 -40.00
N PRO A 169 -27.42 -3.02 -40.01
CA PRO A 169 -28.15 -3.39 -41.22
C PRO A 169 -29.45 -2.58 -41.32
N GLY A 170 -29.43 -1.53 -42.15
CA GLY A 170 -30.64 -0.89 -42.67
C GLY A 170 -30.88 0.56 -42.25
N THR A 171 -30.02 1.49 -42.69
CA THR A 171 -30.49 2.85 -43.01
C THR A 171 -30.67 2.94 -44.52
N ASP A 172 -31.93 2.85 -44.92
CA ASP A 172 -32.56 3.48 -46.08
C ASP A 172 -31.90 3.32 -47.45
N SER A 173 -32.26 2.25 -48.14
CA SER A 173 -32.51 2.32 -49.58
C SER A 173 -33.68 1.40 -49.96
N LEU A 174 -34.88 1.75 -49.49
CA LEU A 174 -36.11 1.28 -50.10
C LEU A 174 -36.97 2.47 -50.51
N ASP A 175 -36.98 2.65 -51.83
CA ASP A 175 -38.10 3.04 -52.65
C ASP A 175 -38.65 4.48 -52.57
N ASN A 176 -38.41 5.22 -53.64
CA ASN A 176 -39.39 6.15 -54.21
C ASN A 176 -39.17 6.24 -55.72
N ASN A 177 -39.47 5.15 -56.44
CA ASN A 177 -39.77 5.22 -57.87
C ASN A 177 -41.05 4.41 -58.15
N LEU A 178 -42.19 5.03 -57.89
CA LEU A 178 -43.49 4.62 -58.42
C LEU A 178 -43.60 5.10 -59.88
N PRO A 179 -44.01 4.24 -60.83
CA PRO A 179 -44.29 4.67 -62.20
C PRO A 179 -45.67 5.34 -62.25
N GLY A 180 -45.71 6.53 -62.85
CA GLY A 180 -46.91 7.22 -63.31
C GLY A 180 -46.80 7.52 -64.79
#